data_AF-A0A969EI40-F1
#
_entry.id   AF-A0A969EI40-F1
#
_cell.length_a   1.000
_cell.length_b   1.000
_cell.length_c   1.000
_cell.angle_alpha   90.00
_cell.angle_beta   90.00
_cell.angle_gamma   90.00
#
_symmetry.space_group_name_H-M   'P 1'
#
loop_
_entity.id
_entity.type
_entity.pdbx_description
1 polymer ?
#
loop_
_entity_poly.entity_id
_entity_poly.type
_entity_poly.pdbx_seq_one_letter_code
_entity_poly.pdbx_strand_id
1 'polypeptide(L)'
;MILIRIFLLAFNVAAVTYLIYRLLQIYSVPMQASKKVLIVVTGIFLLILPTTIIAGIIKPSFTYLFIYPVAISLFVYLIRKSTYD
;
A
#
# COMPACT_ATOMS: atom_id res chain seq x y z
N MET A 1 24.63 -8.95 1.13
CA MET A 1 23.67 -8.41 2.12
C MET A 1 23.27 -6.96 1.85
N ILE A 2 24.19 -6.06 1.47
CA ILE A 2 23.88 -4.63 1.24
C ILE A 2 22.87 -4.41 0.10
N LEU A 3 23.03 -5.11 -1.03
CA LEU A 3 22.12 -5.04 -2.18
C LEU A 3 20.68 -5.38 -1.80
N ILE A 4 20.47 -6.49 -1.07
CA ILE A 4 19.12 -6.90 -0.61
C ILE A 4 18.48 -5.82 0.26
N ARG A 5 19.26 -5.18 1.14
CA ARG A 5 18.76 -4.07 1.97
C ARG A 5 18.36 -2.86 1.13
N ILE A 6 19.14 -2.52 0.11
CA ILE A 6 18.81 -1.41 -0.81
C ILE A 6 17.54 -1.74 -1.59
N PHE A 7 17.39 -2.96 -2.11
CA PHE A 7 16.18 -3.40 -2.81
C PHE A 7 14.95 -3.36 -1.89
N LEU A 8 15.08 -3.85 -0.65
CA LEU A 8 14.02 -3.78 0.34
C LEU A 8 13.60 -2.34 0.64
N LEU A 9 14.58 -1.45 0.82
CA LEU A 9 14.30 -0.04 1.07
C LEU A 9 13.59 0.60 -0.12
N ALA A 10 14.09 0.39 -1.33
CA ALA A 10 13.49 0.90 -2.57
C ALA A 10 12.05 0.37 -2.76
N PHE A 11 11.81 -0.92 -2.46
CA PHE A 11 10.48 -1.51 -2.51
C PHE A 11 9.51 -0.84 -1.52
N ASN A 12 9.95 -0.63 -0.27
CA ASN A 12 9.12 0.04 0.74
C ASN A 12 8.83 1.50 0.36
N VAL A 13 9.83 2.23 -0.14
CA VAL A 13 9.66 3.61 -0.62
C VAL A 13 8.64 3.64 -1.77
N ALA A 14 8.80 2.75 -2.76
CA ALA A 14 7.87 2.66 -3.88
C ALA A 14 6.45 2.32 -3.42
N ALA A 15 6.29 1.41 -2.47
CA ALA A 15 4.99 1.07 -1.89
C ALA A 15 4.34 2.27 -1.18
N VAL A 16 5.08 3.00 -0.36
CA VAL A 16 4.59 4.19 0.33
C VAL A 16 4.16 5.25 -0.69
N THR A 17 5.02 5.57 -1.66
CA THR A 17 4.72 6.54 -2.71
C THR A 17 3.47 6.13 -3.49
N TYR A 18 3.36 4.86 -3.89
CA TYR A 18 2.20 4.33 -4.60
C TYR A 18 0.91 4.47 -3.80
N LEU A 19 0.91 4.07 -2.53
CA LEU A 19 -0.27 4.11 -1.66
C LEU A 19 -0.70 5.55 -1.38
N ILE A 20 0.24 6.46 -1.07
CA ILE A 20 -0.08 7.89 -0.88
C ILE A 20 -0.68 8.46 -2.16
N TYR A 21 -0.06 8.22 -3.30
CA TYR A 21 -0.56 8.70 -4.59
C TYR A 21 -2.00 8.21 -4.85
N ARG A 22 -2.26 6.91 -4.64
CA ARG A 22 -3.61 6.36 -4.84
C ARG A 22 -4.63 6.94 -3.87
N LEU A 23 -4.27 7.09 -2.60
CA LEU A 23 -5.13 7.71 -1.58
C LEU A 23 -5.52 9.14 -1.97
N LEU A 24 -4.56 9.93 -2.43
CA LEU A 24 -4.83 11.28 -2.94
C LEU A 24 -5.75 11.25 -4.17
N GLN A 25 -5.51 10.33 -5.11
CA GLN A 25 -6.32 10.19 -6.31
C GLN A 25 -7.79 9.83 -6.00
N ILE A 26 -8.03 9.01 -4.98
CA ILE A 26 -9.38 8.55 -4.58
C ILE A 26 -10.30 9.72 -4.19
N TYR A 27 -9.75 10.83 -3.67
CA TYR A 27 -10.56 12.00 -3.34
C TYR A 27 -11.20 12.63 -4.58
N SER A 28 -10.52 12.58 -5.72
CA SER A 28 -10.99 13.13 -7.00
C SER A 28 -11.91 12.19 -7.77
N VAL A 29 -12.04 10.92 -7.38
CA VAL A 29 -12.87 9.93 -8.09
C VAL A 29 -14.31 9.97 -7.53
N PRO A 30 -15.33 10.09 -8.41
CA PRO A 30 -16.72 9.95 -8.02
C PRO A 30 -17.01 8.48 -7.67
N MET A 31 -17.34 8.22 -6.41
CA MET A 31 -17.68 6.89 -5.90
C MET A 31 -18.57 7.01 -4.67
N GLN A 32 -19.30 5.95 -4.35
CA GLN A 32 -20.13 5.89 -3.15
C GLN A 32 -19.29 6.13 -1.88
N ALA A 33 -19.81 6.92 -0.94
CA ALA A 33 -19.10 7.31 0.27
C ALA A 33 -18.62 6.11 1.11
N SER A 34 -19.44 5.06 1.24
CA SER A 34 -19.09 3.83 1.95
C SER A 34 -17.89 3.12 1.32
N LYS A 35 -17.86 2.99 -0.01
CA LYS A 35 -16.73 2.41 -0.76
C LYS A 35 -15.46 3.27 -0.59
N LYS A 36 -15.60 4.60 -0.63
CA LYS A 36 -14.49 5.54 -0.42
C LYS A 36 -13.86 5.36 0.97
N VAL A 37 -14.69 5.30 2.01
CA VAL A 37 -14.21 5.09 3.39
C VAL A 37 -13.47 3.76 3.52
N LEU A 38 -14.04 2.66 2.97
CA LEU A 38 -13.38 1.35 3.01
C LEU A 38 -11.99 1.40 2.37
N ILE A 39 -11.88 1.97 1.16
CA ILE A 39 -10.61 2.07 0.46
C ILE A 39 -9.60 2.92 1.26
N VAL A 40 -10.01 4.06 1.79
CA VAL A 40 -9.11 4.93 2.57
C VAL A 40 -8.60 4.20 3.80
N VAL A 41 -9.48 3.54 4.56
CA VAL A 41 -9.10 2.77 5.74
C VAL A 41 -8.14 1.64 5.38
N THR A 42 -8.42 0.86 4.33
CA THR A 42 -7.53 -0.22 3.87
C THR A 42 -6.17 0.32 3.41
N GLY A 43 -6.15 1.45 2.68
CA GLY A 43 -4.90 2.07 2.22
C GLY A 43 -4.05 2.60 3.38
N ILE A 44 -4.66 3.23 4.39
CA ILE A 44 -3.96 3.66 5.61
C ILE A 44 -3.40 2.44 6.35
N PHE A 45 -4.19 1.37 6.48
CA PHE A 45 -3.71 0.15 7.12
C PHE A 45 -2.51 -0.46 6.39
N LEU A 46 -2.56 -0.51 5.06
CA LEU A 46 -1.44 -0.98 4.24
C LEU A 46 -0.19 -0.11 4.35
N LEU A 47 -0.34 1.20 4.59
CA LEU A 47 0.78 2.12 4.78
C LEU A 47 1.56 1.91 6.07
N ILE A 48 0.94 1.38 7.13
CA ILE A 48 1.58 1.18 8.44
C ILE A 48 2.81 0.26 8.31
N LEU A 49 2.71 -0.83 7.55
CA LEU A 49 3.80 -1.79 7.39
C LEU A 49 5.07 -1.19 6.76
N PRO A 50 5.04 -0.62 5.55
CA PRO A 50 6.25 -0.10 4.94
C PRO A 50 6.79 1.13 5.67
N THR A 51 5.92 1.97 6.26
CA THR A 51 6.38 3.13 7.06
C THR A 51 7.12 2.69 8.33
N THR A 52 6.61 1.70 9.06
CA THR A 52 7.29 1.15 10.24
C THR A 52 8.57 0.39 9.90
N ILE A 53 8.65 -0.23 8.71
CA ILE A 53 9.90 -0.83 8.19
C ILE A 53 10.94 0.24 7.85
N ILE A 54 10.54 1.32 7.17
CA ILE A 54 11.44 2.45 6.85
C ILE A 54 11.95 3.12 8.13
N ALA A 55 11.08 3.29 9.13
CA ALA A 55 11.45 3.85 10.43
C ALA A 55 12.35 2.92 11.27
N GLY A 56 12.59 1.68 10.82
CA GLY A 56 13.42 0.70 11.54
C GLY A 56 12.75 0.04 12.75
N ILE A 57 11.44 0.23 12.93
CA ILE A 57 10.66 -0.37 14.02
C ILE A 57 10.46 -1.87 13.77
N ILE A 58 10.10 -2.23 12.54
CA ILE A 58 9.87 -3.61 12.13
C ILE A 58 11.00 -4.06 11.21
N LYS A 59 11.54 -5.27 11.46
CA LYS A 59 12.53 -5.88 10.57
C LYS A 59 11.84 -6.45 9.33
N PRO A 60 12.28 -6.09 8.11
CA PRO A 60 11.73 -6.69 6.90
C PRO A 60 12.03 -8.19 6.87
N SER A 61 11.04 -8.98 6.43
CA SER A 61 11.14 -10.43 6.33
C SER A 61 10.85 -10.90 4.90
N PHE A 62 11.27 -12.12 4.56
CA PHE A 62 10.90 -12.73 3.28
C PHE A 62 9.38 -12.89 3.16
N THR A 63 8.70 -13.24 4.25
CA THR A 63 7.24 -13.30 4.29
C THR A 63 6.59 -11.98 3.91
N TYR A 64 7.11 -10.85 4.41
CA TYR A 64 6.64 -9.52 4.01
C TYR A 64 6.83 -9.28 2.50
N LEU A 65 7.99 -9.61 1.95
CA LEU A 65 8.29 -9.45 0.52
C LEU A 65 7.31 -10.19 -0.40
N PHE A 66 6.80 -11.35 0.02
CA PHE A 66 5.85 -12.12 -0.79
C PHE A 66 4.39 -11.73 -0.54
N ILE A 67 4.00 -11.50 0.71
CA ILE A 67 2.60 -11.22 1.06
C ILE A 67 2.20 -9.78 0.70
N TYR A 68 3.10 -8.82 0.88
CA TYR A 68 2.77 -7.41 0.72
C TYR A 68 2.40 -7.03 -0.73
N PRO A 69 3.08 -7.52 -1.79
CA PRO A 69 2.62 -7.34 -3.17
C PRO A 69 1.22 -7.92 -3.44
N VAL A 70 0.89 -9.06 -2.83
CA VAL A 70 -0.44 -9.67 -2.97
C VAL A 70 -1.50 -8.77 -2.33
N ALA A 71 -1.22 -8.25 -1.13
CA ALA A 71 -2.11 -7.32 -0.44
C ALA A 71 -2.32 -6.01 -1.22
N ILE A 72 -1.25 -5.45 -1.80
CA ILE A 72 -1.35 -4.29 -2.71
C ILE A 72 -2.23 -4.66 -3.91
N SER A 73 -2.02 -5.81 -4.54
CA SER A 73 -2.79 -6.23 -5.72
C SER A 73 -4.29 -6.33 -5.42
N LEU A 74 -4.66 -6.89 -4.27
CA LEU A 74 -6.04 -6.94 -3.79
C LEU A 74 -6.61 -5.54 -3.52
N PHE A 75 -5.80 -4.63 -2.97
CA PHE A 75 -6.20 -3.25 -2.78
C PHE A 75 -6.44 -2.53 -4.11
N VAL A 76 -5.59 -2.73 -5.11
CA VAL A 76 -5.81 -2.20 -6.47
C VAL A 76 -7.09 -2.74 -7.06
N TYR A 77 -7.34 -4.05 -6.91
CA TYR A 77 -8.58 -4.67 -7.35
C TYR A 77 -9.81 -4.08 -6.67
N LEU A 78 -9.75 -3.85 -5.35
CA LEU A 78 -10.83 -3.22 -4.59
C LEU A 78 -11.16 -1.82 -5.11
N ILE A 79 -10.13 -0.99 -5.39
CA ILE A 79 -10.33 0.34 -5.98
C ILE A 79 -10.99 0.22 -7.34
N ARG A 80 -10.47 -0.66 -8.21
CA ARG A 80 -11.00 -0.86 -9.56
C ARG A 80 -12.47 -1.24 -9.48
N LYS A 81 -12.80 -2.30 -8.75
CA LYS A 81 -14.18 -2.77 -8.59
C LYS A 81 -15.10 -1.67 -8.08
N SER A 82 -14.67 -0.92 -7.07
CA SER A 82 -15.46 0.15 -6.48
C SER A 82 -15.69 1.37 -7.39
N THR A 83 -14.88 1.53 -8.43
CA THR A 83 -14.98 2.65 -9.39
C THR A 83 -15.92 2.33 -10.55
N TYR A 84 -16.03 1.04 -10.93
CA TYR A 84 -16.82 0.60 -12.08
C TYR A 84 -18.15 -0.08 -11.73
N ASP A 85 -18.39 -0.37 -10.44
CA ASP A 85 -19.67 -0.82 -9.87
C ASP A 85 -20.47 0.37 -9.30
#